data_AF-A0A8S0YQY5-F1
#
_entry.id   AF-A0A8S0YQY5-F1
#
_cell.length_a   1.000
_cell.length_b   1.000
_cell.length_c   1.000
_cell.angle_alpha   90.00
_cell.angle_beta   90.00
_cell.angle_gamma   90.00
#
_symmetry.space_group_name_H-M   'P 1'
#
loop_
_entity.id
_entity.type
_entity.pdbx_description
1 polymer ?
#
loop_
_entity_poly.entity_id
_entity_poly.type
_entity_poly.pdbx_seq_one_letter_code
_entity_poly.pdbx_strand_id
1 'polypeptide(L)'
;MMTMFILLTIVSVIHGGMSALVAPPAYVETHREVIAEGKAIEDNILSMINHIPLLNDSRRHFAELVHVIYVAAYETGRSCIPIDYNQIIEEASVEALSKPEKVIKTVKKVYEDLDSKTKTLQELIETIMTIKLDDVFANSMIDLIVNAAPEKYAEEAKLHLICGKSANKFNKKKDLFNKLSKELDTHKFVVTEFDTLMDLVYASADVSRILYPFPNLKC
;
A
#
# COMPACT_ATOMS: atom_id res chain seq x y z
N MET A 1 -7.73 30.32 -24.32
CA MET A 1 -6.68 31.04 -23.57
C MET A 1 -7.36 31.78 -22.41
N MET A 2 -7.89 31.03 -21.43
CA MET A 2 -8.65 31.59 -20.31
C MET A 2 -8.87 30.51 -19.23
N THR A 3 -7.85 30.23 -18.41
CA THR A 3 -7.97 29.63 -17.07
C THR A 3 -6.59 29.67 -16.39
N MET A 4 -6.16 30.88 -16.05
CA MET A 4 -4.95 31.13 -15.27
C MET A 4 -5.33 32.14 -14.17
N PHE A 5 -6.26 31.76 -13.30
CA PHE A 5 -6.75 32.61 -12.19
C PHE A 5 -7.45 31.76 -11.09
N ILE A 6 -6.78 30.71 -10.58
CA ILE A 6 -7.06 30.16 -9.24
C ILE A 6 -5.72 29.73 -8.63
N LEU A 7 -4.89 30.71 -8.32
CA LEU A 7 -3.60 30.49 -7.65
C LEU A 7 -3.24 31.76 -6.88
N LEU A 8 -4.13 32.20 -5.96
CA LEU A 8 -3.84 33.31 -5.01
C LEU A 8 -4.87 33.51 -3.87
N THR A 9 -5.58 32.47 -3.42
CA THR A 9 -6.50 32.56 -2.25
C THR A 9 -6.40 31.37 -1.29
N ILE A 10 -5.19 30.89 -1.00
CA ILE A 10 -4.89 30.06 0.20
C ILE A 10 -3.51 30.46 0.76
N VAL A 11 -3.34 31.73 1.15
CA VAL A 11 -2.15 32.18 1.92
C VAL A 11 -2.52 33.04 3.15
N SER A 12 -3.81 33.30 3.43
CA SER A 12 -4.21 34.25 4.49
C SER A 12 -5.00 33.68 5.68
N VAL A 13 -4.96 32.36 5.97
CA VAL A 13 -5.63 31.81 7.18
C VAL A 13 -4.68 31.21 8.24
N ILE A 14 -3.39 31.03 7.98
CA ILE A 14 -2.53 30.27 8.92
C ILE A 14 -1.94 31.11 10.09
N HIS A 15 -2.14 32.43 10.15
CA HIS A 15 -1.54 33.26 11.22
C HIS A 15 -2.50 33.77 12.32
N GLY A 16 -3.64 33.11 12.53
CA GLY A 16 -4.62 33.57 13.53
C GLY A 16 -5.29 32.45 14.32
N GLY A 17 -4.66 32.01 15.40
CA GLY A 17 -5.37 31.56 16.60
C GLY A 17 -5.48 30.05 16.87
N MET A 18 -4.94 29.69 18.03
CA MET A 18 -5.47 28.72 19.01
C MET A 18 -5.46 27.22 18.71
N SER A 19 -5.24 26.51 19.84
CA SER A 19 -5.36 25.06 20.09
C SER A 19 -4.14 24.26 19.64
N ALA A 20 -3.64 23.37 20.51
CA ALA A 20 -2.61 22.42 20.17
C ALA A 20 -3.04 21.63 18.92
N LEU A 21 -2.56 22.05 17.75
CA LEU A 21 -2.90 21.44 16.48
C LEU A 21 -2.36 20.01 16.50
N VAL A 22 -3.27 19.05 16.39
CA VAL A 22 -2.92 17.71 15.92
C VAL A 22 -2.14 17.92 14.63
N ALA A 23 -0.90 17.43 14.58
CA ALA A 23 -0.09 17.54 13.37
C ALA A 23 -0.87 16.95 12.19
N PRO A 24 -0.87 17.59 11.01
CA PRO A 24 -1.58 17.06 9.85
C PRO A 24 -1.07 15.66 9.52
N PRO A 25 -1.91 14.78 8.94
CA PRO A 25 -1.47 13.48 8.49
C PRO A 25 -0.27 13.59 7.54
N ALA A 26 0.64 12.62 7.59
CA ALA A 26 1.89 12.63 6.83
C ALA A 26 1.69 12.21 5.35
N TYR A 27 0.77 12.87 4.63
CA TYR A 27 0.41 12.57 3.24
C TYR A 27 1.60 12.42 2.29
N VAL A 28 2.58 13.32 2.39
CA VAL A 28 3.77 13.31 1.52
C VAL A 28 4.66 12.10 1.81
N GLU A 29 4.90 11.77 3.07
CA GLU A 29 5.68 10.58 3.45
C GLU A 29 4.95 9.31 3.02
N THR A 30 3.65 9.20 3.32
CA THR A 30 2.84 8.04 2.92
C THR A 30 2.82 7.86 1.41
N HIS A 31 2.71 8.94 0.65
CA HIS A 31 2.72 8.89 -0.81
C HIS A 31 4.07 8.36 -1.34
N ARG A 32 5.20 8.84 -0.80
CA ARG A 32 6.53 8.33 -1.18
C ARG A 32 6.68 6.83 -0.90
N GLU A 33 6.19 6.36 0.25
CA GLU A 33 6.22 4.94 0.63
C GLU A 33 5.40 4.09 -0.34
N VAL A 34 4.18 4.53 -0.68
CA VAL A 34 3.30 3.85 -1.65
C VAL A 34 3.96 3.77 -3.03
N ILE A 35 4.57 4.86 -3.51
CA ILE A 35 5.29 4.86 -4.80
C ILE A 35 6.49 3.90 -4.76
N ALA A 36 7.24 3.84 -3.65
CA ALA A 36 8.38 2.94 -3.52
C ALA A 36 7.97 1.46 -3.48
N GLU A 37 6.88 1.12 -2.79
CA GLU A 37 6.29 -0.22 -2.81
C GLU A 37 5.77 -0.58 -4.21
N GLY A 38 5.00 0.34 -4.82
CA GLY A 38 4.44 0.17 -6.17
C GLY A 38 5.53 -0.13 -7.20
N LYS A 39 6.64 0.60 -7.16
CA LYS A 39 7.80 0.32 -8.01
C LYS A 39 8.40 -1.07 -7.78
N ALA A 40 8.51 -1.51 -6.53
CA ALA A 40 9.02 -2.84 -6.23
C ALA A 40 8.09 -3.95 -6.79
N ILE A 41 6.77 -3.74 -6.74
CA ILE A 41 5.77 -4.62 -7.33
C ILE A 41 5.85 -4.62 -8.87
N GLU A 42 6.02 -3.45 -9.49
CA GLU A 42 6.19 -3.32 -10.93
C GLU A 42 7.45 -4.04 -11.42
N ASP A 43 8.59 -3.75 -10.81
CA ASP A 43 9.89 -4.30 -11.18
C ASP A 43 9.94 -5.83 -11.03
N ASN A 44 9.30 -6.38 -9.99
CA ASN A 44 9.41 -7.80 -9.66
C ASN A 44 8.23 -8.66 -10.13
N ILE A 45 6.98 -8.20 -9.98
CA ILE A 45 5.79 -9.01 -10.25
C ILE A 45 5.19 -8.65 -11.61
N LEU A 46 4.90 -7.37 -11.85
CA LEU A 46 4.22 -6.96 -13.08
C LEU A 46 5.14 -7.05 -14.32
N SER A 47 6.46 -6.99 -14.13
CA SER A 47 7.44 -7.26 -15.18
C SER A 47 7.40 -8.70 -15.73
N MET A 48 6.74 -9.64 -15.02
CA MET A 48 6.53 -11.01 -15.48
C MET A 48 5.27 -11.17 -16.36
N ILE A 49 4.49 -10.10 -16.59
CA ILE A 49 3.32 -10.15 -17.48
C ILE A 49 3.77 -10.63 -18.87
N ASN A 50 3.08 -11.66 -19.39
CA ASN A 50 3.36 -12.34 -20.65
C ASN A 50 4.69 -13.11 -20.72
N HIS A 51 5.53 -13.07 -19.70
CA HIS A 51 6.80 -13.80 -19.66
C HIS A 51 7.07 -14.35 -18.27
N ILE A 52 6.55 -15.55 -18.01
CA ILE A 52 6.73 -16.25 -16.75
C ILE A 52 8.14 -16.83 -16.69
N PRO A 53 8.98 -16.39 -15.74
CA PRO A 53 10.34 -16.86 -15.65
C PRO A 53 10.42 -18.22 -14.95
N LEU A 54 11.61 -18.84 -15.04
CA LEU A 54 11.93 -20.11 -14.39
C LEU A 54 11.82 -20.01 -12.86
N LEU A 55 11.63 -21.14 -12.19
CA LEU A 55 11.43 -21.20 -10.74
C LEU A 55 12.56 -20.55 -9.93
N ASN A 56 13.79 -20.58 -10.41
CA ASN A 56 14.95 -19.99 -9.74
C ASN A 56 15.13 -18.48 -10.00
N ASP A 57 14.23 -17.84 -10.76
CA ASP A 57 14.24 -16.40 -10.96
C ASP A 57 13.76 -15.71 -9.68
N SER A 58 14.51 -14.70 -9.21
CA SER A 58 14.20 -14.02 -7.96
C SER A 58 12.82 -13.36 -7.95
N ARG A 59 12.28 -13.01 -9.12
CA ARG A 59 10.94 -12.46 -9.26
C ARG A 59 9.84 -13.44 -8.85
N ARG A 60 10.07 -14.75 -9.01
CA ARG A 60 9.11 -15.81 -8.60
C ARG A 60 9.05 -15.93 -7.09
N HIS A 61 10.21 -15.88 -6.43
CA HIS A 61 10.30 -15.90 -4.97
C HIS A 61 9.80 -14.59 -4.34
N PHE A 62 10.06 -13.45 -4.98
CA PHE A 62 9.46 -12.19 -4.55
C PHE A 62 7.92 -12.22 -4.66
N ALA A 63 7.40 -12.76 -5.77
CA ALA A 63 5.97 -12.94 -5.95
C ALA A 63 5.37 -13.92 -4.93
N GLU A 64 6.10 -14.97 -4.53
CA GLU A 64 5.72 -15.86 -3.44
C GLU A 64 5.56 -15.12 -2.11
N LEU A 65 6.56 -14.34 -1.70
CA LEU A 65 6.51 -13.55 -0.46
C LEU A 65 5.29 -12.63 -0.43
N VAL A 66 5.11 -11.85 -1.50
CA VAL A 66 3.99 -10.91 -1.63
C VAL A 66 2.65 -11.64 -1.64
N HIS A 67 2.55 -12.76 -2.34
CA HIS A 67 1.29 -13.53 -2.41
C HIS A 67 0.91 -14.13 -1.06
N VAL A 68 1.87 -14.71 -0.32
CA VAL A 68 1.57 -15.25 1.01
C VAL A 68 1.13 -14.15 1.97
N ILE A 69 1.80 -13.00 1.97
CA ILE A 69 1.39 -11.84 2.77
C ILE A 69 -0.02 -11.40 2.37
N TYR A 70 -0.29 -11.30 1.06
CA TYR A 70 -1.61 -10.91 0.55
C TYR A 70 -2.72 -11.86 1.01
N VAL A 71 -2.54 -13.19 0.86
CA VAL A 71 -3.55 -14.17 1.26
C VAL A 71 -3.76 -14.14 2.77
N ALA A 72 -2.68 -14.14 3.57
CA ALA A 72 -2.78 -14.04 5.02
C ALA A 72 -3.47 -12.75 5.47
N ALA A 73 -3.13 -11.61 4.84
CA ALA A 73 -3.73 -10.31 5.14
C ALA A 73 -5.20 -10.25 4.72
N TYR A 74 -5.53 -10.85 3.57
CA TYR A 74 -6.90 -10.97 3.08
C TYR A 74 -7.73 -11.71 4.11
N GLU A 75 -7.37 -12.95 4.46
CA GLU A 75 -8.08 -13.77 5.46
C GLU A 75 -8.16 -13.07 6.84
N THR A 76 -7.06 -12.44 7.29
CA THR A 76 -7.04 -11.64 8.53
C THR A 76 -7.98 -10.43 8.49
N GLY A 77 -8.14 -9.82 7.32
CA GLY A 77 -9.09 -8.75 7.10
C GLY A 77 -10.54 -9.22 7.17
N ARG A 78 -10.80 -10.50 6.87
CA ARG A 78 -12.15 -11.11 6.80
C ARG A 78 -12.54 -11.91 8.04
N SER A 79 -11.61 -12.20 8.94
CA SER A 79 -11.85 -13.06 10.10
C SER A 79 -12.06 -12.27 11.40
N CYS A 80 -13.04 -12.68 12.20
CA CYS A 80 -13.17 -12.28 13.62
C CYS A 80 -12.60 -13.33 14.59
N ILE A 81 -11.96 -14.38 14.08
CA ILE A 81 -11.46 -15.52 14.85
C ILE A 81 -9.95 -15.65 14.59
N PRO A 82 -9.14 -16.08 15.58
CA PRO A 82 -7.75 -16.43 15.35
C PRO A 82 -7.60 -17.39 14.16
N ILE A 83 -6.69 -17.06 13.25
CA ILE A 83 -6.43 -17.82 12.04
C ILE A 83 -5.27 -18.77 12.29
N ASP A 84 -5.42 -20.03 11.87
CA ASP A 84 -4.27 -20.93 11.73
C ASP A 84 -3.54 -20.61 10.43
N TYR A 85 -2.40 -19.93 10.56
CA TYR A 85 -1.66 -19.45 9.40
C TYR A 85 -0.86 -20.56 8.72
N ASN A 86 -0.55 -21.68 9.39
CA ASN A 86 0.35 -22.70 8.81
C ASN A 86 -0.19 -23.26 7.49
N GLN A 87 -1.47 -23.65 7.47
CA GLN A 87 -2.11 -24.16 6.26
C GLN A 87 -2.21 -23.08 5.17
N ILE A 88 -2.56 -21.85 5.54
CA ILE A 88 -2.70 -20.73 4.60
C ILE A 88 -1.37 -20.42 3.93
N ILE A 89 -0.29 -20.38 4.71
CA ILE A 89 1.06 -20.11 4.25
C ILE A 89 1.51 -21.16 3.24
N GLU A 90 1.35 -22.44 3.58
CA GLU A 90 1.73 -23.55 2.70
C GLU A 90 0.95 -23.53 1.40
N GLU A 91 -0.38 -23.40 1.45
CA GLU A 91 -1.23 -23.36 0.27
C GLU A 91 -0.95 -22.14 -0.62
N ALA A 92 -0.77 -20.95 -0.02
CA ALA A 92 -0.46 -19.73 -0.74
C ALA A 92 0.92 -19.82 -1.40
N SER A 93 1.93 -20.33 -0.70
CA SER A 93 3.27 -20.51 -1.25
C SER A 93 3.26 -21.47 -2.46
N VAL A 94 2.62 -22.64 -2.32
CA VAL A 94 2.47 -23.61 -3.41
C VAL A 94 1.72 -22.99 -4.59
N GLU A 95 0.66 -22.22 -4.33
CA GLU A 95 -0.06 -21.51 -5.38
C GLU A 95 0.85 -20.51 -6.12
N ALA A 96 1.67 -19.75 -5.40
CA ALA A 96 2.54 -18.75 -6.03
C ALA A 96 3.59 -19.39 -6.95
N LEU A 97 4.16 -20.51 -6.53
CA LEU A 97 5.15 -21.23 -7.32
C LEU A 97 4.51 -21.99 -8.50
N SER A 98 3.35 -22.59 -8.30
CA SER A 98 2.67 -23.41 -9.33
C SER A 98 1.82 -22.62 -10.32
N LYS A 99 1.29 -21.45 -9.93
CA LYS A 99 0.35 -20.62 -10.72
C LYS A 99 0.73 -19.13 -10.70
N PRO A 100 1.94 -18.76 -11.16
CA PRO A 100 2.41 -17.37 -11.14
C PRO A 100 1.50 -16.40 -11.89
N GLU A 101 0.86 -16.84 -12.98
CA GLU A 101 -0.07 -16.01 -13.75
C GLU A 101 -1.26 -15.57 -12.90
N LYS A 102 -1.74 -16.44 -12.00
CA LYS A 102 -2.82 -16.11 -11.07
C LYS A 102 -2.35 -15.07 -10.06
N VAL A 103 -1.13 -15.20 -9.53
CA VAL A 103 -0.54 -14.20 -8.61
C VAL A 103 -0.41 -12.86 -9.31
N ILE A 104 0.21 -12.82 -10.49
CA ILE A 104 0.39 -11.58 -11.27
C ILE A 104 -0.96 -10.90 -11.53
N LYS A 105 -1.99 -11.67 -11.93
CA LYS A 105 -3.34 -11.15 -12.16
C LYS A 105 -3.97 -10.59 -10.88
N THR A 106 -3.77 -11.26 -9.75
CA THR A 106 -4.33 -10.84 -8.46
C THR A 106 -3.66 -9.54 -8.00
N VAL A 107 -2.33 -9.49 -8.01
CA VAL A 107 -1.55 -8.30 -7.67
C VAL A 107 -1.89 -7.13 -8.58
N LYS A 108 -1.96 -7.36 -9.90
CA LYS A 108 -2.37 -6.33 -10.86
C LYS A 108 -3.74 -5.74 -10.53
N LYS A 109 -4.73 -6.60 -10.24
CA LYS A 109 -6.07 -6.15 -9.89
C LYS A 109 -6.07 -5.30 -8.61
N VAL A 110 -5.37 -5.76 -7.56
CA VAL A 110 -5.26 -5.01 -6.30
C VAL A 110 -4.61 -3.65 -6.54
N TYR A 111 -3.54 -3.60 -7.34
CA TYR A 111 -2.86 -2.36 -7.71
C TYR A 111 -3.79 -1.39 -8.47
N GLU A 112 -4.52 -1.88 -9.48
CA GLU A 112 -5.50 -1.08 -10.24
C GLU A 112 -6.67 -0.61 -9.37
N ASP A 113 -7.16 -1.45 -8.45
CA ASP A 113 -8.23 -1.09 -7.50
C ASP A 113 -7.75 0.03 -6.54
N LEU A 114 -6.51 -0.04 -6.05
CA LEU A 114 -5.91 0.97 -5.17
C LEU A 114 -5.64 2.29 -5.89
N ASP A 115 -5.05 2.23 -7.08
CA ASP A 115 -4.78 3.40 -7.92
C ASP A 115 -6.08 4.14 -8.24
N SER A 116 -7.07 3.42 -8.78
CA SER A 116 -8.36 4.03 -9.15
C SER A 116 -9.11 4.65 -7.97
N LYS A 117 -9.01 4.07 -6.76
CA LYS A 117 -9.69 4.58 -5.55
C LYS A 117 -8.94 5.68 -4.81
N THR A 118 -7.71 5.99 -5.19
CA THR A 118 -6.92 7.06 -4.54
C THR A 118 -6.37 8.08 -5.52
N LYS A 119 -6.66 7.92 -6.82
CA LYS A 119 -6.11 8.71 -7.92
C LYS A 119 -6.24 10.22 -7.69
N THR A 120 -7.41 10.68 -7.28
CA THR A 120 -7.68 12.12 -7.18
C THR A 120 -6.84 12.78 -6.08
N LEU A 121 -6.68 12.09 -4.95
CA LEU A 121 -5.81 12.51 -3.87
C LEU A 121 -4.33 12.40 -4.27
N GLN A 122 -3.92 11.35 -4.96
CA GLN A 122 -2.54 11.22 -5.44
C GLN A 122 -2.17 12.39 -6.36
N GLU A 123 -3.02 12.71 -7.34
CA GLU A 123 -2.84 13.87 -8.23
C GLU A 123 -2.74 15.19 -7.44
N LEU A 124 -3.53 15.35 -6.37
CA LEU A 124 -3.45 16.50 -5.47
C LEU A 124 -2.09 16.58 -4.76
N ILE A 125 -1.63 15.46 -4.18
CA ILE A 125 -0.36 15.37 -3.47
C ILE A 125 0.79 15.70 -4.43
N GLU A 126 0.82 15.08 -5.60
CA GLU A 126 1.83 15.32 -6.63
C GLU A 126 1.85 16.80 -7.05
N THR A 127 0.68 17.38 -7.30
CA THR A 127 0.55 18.81 -7.64
C THR A 127 1.18 19.69 -6.56
N ILE A 128 0.87 19.44 -5.29
CA ILE A 128 1.43 20.23 -4.17
C ILE A 128 2.93 20.02 -4.04
N MET A 129 3.43 18.80 -4.26
CA MET A 129 4.86 18.48 -4.21
C MET A 129 5.66 19.20 -5.31
N THR A 130 5.06 19.54 -6.47
CA THR A 130 5.75 20.33 -7.51
C THR A 130 6.09 21.76 -7.07
N ILE A 131 5.40 22.28 -6.06
CA ILE A 131 5.58 23.65 -5.52
C ILE A 131 6.84 23.72 -4.62
N LYS A 132 7.50 22.58 -4.33
CA LYS A 132 8.74 22.47 -3.53
C LYS A 132 8.63 23.10 -2.14
N LEU A 133 7.46 22.95 -1.53
CA LEU A 133 7.21 23.31 -0.14
C LEU A 133 7.93 22.30 0.77
N ASP A 134 8.21 22.69 2.02
CA ASP A 134 8.61 21.71 3.02
C ASP A 134 7.46 20.73 3.31
N ASP A 135 7.79 19.51 3.75
CA ASP A 135 6.81 18.44 3.94
C ASP A 135 5.75 18.80 4.98
N VAL A 136 6.08 19.60 6.00
CA VAL A 136 5.12 20.00 7.05
C VAL A 136 4.07 20.94 6.45
N PHE A 137 4.51 21.91 5.66
CA PHE A 137 3.61 22.85 5.00
C PHE A 137 2.80 22.16 3.88
N ALA A 138 3.42 21.27 3.11
CA ALA A 138 2.73 20.47 2.10
C ALA A 138 1.63 19.60 2.72
N ASN A 139 1.93 18.87 3.80
CA ASN A 139 0.94 18.07 4.54
C ASN A 139 -0.19 18.94 5.09
N SER A 140 0.11 20.12 5.62
CA SER A 140 -0.90 21.07 6.11
C SER A 140 -1.83 21.55 5.00
N MET A 141 -1.28 21.82 3.80
CA MET A 141 -2.09 22.22 2.64
C MET A 141 -2.97 21.09 2.13
N ILE A 142 -2.44 19.87 2.05
CA ILE A 142 -3.21 18.69 1.65
C ILE A 142 -4.35 18.46 2.64
N ASP A 143 -4.05 18.48 3.94
CA ASP A 143 -5.06 18.29 5.00
C ASP A 143 -6.16 19.36 4.95
N LEU A 144 -5.79 20.63 4.73
CA LEU A 144 -6.76 21.71 4.56
C LEU A 144 -7.71 21.45 3.37
N ILE A 145 -7.19 20.99 2.24
CA ILE A 145 -7.98 20.71 1.03
C ILE A 145 -8.87 19.48 1.22
N VAL A 146 -8.34 18.42 1.85
CA VAL A 146 -9.11 17.21 2.19
C VAL A 146 -10.28 17.55 3.11
N ASN A 147 -10.04 18.36 4.14
CA ASN A 147 -11.07 18.77 5.09
C ASN A 147 -12.07 19.78 4.52
N ALA A 148 -11.67 20.57 3.50
CA ALA A 148 -12.57 21.50 2.82
C ALA A 148 -13.52 20.81 1.82
N ALA A 149 -13.18 19.63 1.32
CA ALA A 149 -13.98 18.85 0.36
C ALA A 149 -14.06 17.35 0.76
N PRO A 150 -14.65 17.02 1.92
CA PRO A 150 -14.66 15.67 2.46
C PRO A 150 -15.42 14.67 1.57
N GLU A 151 -16.47 15.10 0.88
CA GLU A 151 -17.23 14.27 -0.07
C GLU A 151 -16.38 13.77 -1.24
N LYS A 152 -15.28 14.47 -1.54
CA LYS A 152 -14.35 14.13 -2.61
C LYS A 152 -13.17 13.31 -2.09
N TYR A 153 -12.62 13.67 -0.94
CA TYR A 153 -11.32 13.16 -0.50
C TYR A 153 -11.34 12.28 0.75
N ALA A 154 -12.41 12.23 1.55
CA ALA A 154 -12.35 11.57 2.86
C ALA A 154 -12.02 10.07 2.77
N GLU A 155 -12.70 9.33 1.88
CA GLU A 155 -12.44 7.91 1.68
C GLU A 155 -11.10 7.66 0.97
N GLU A 156 -10.73 8.49 0.00
CA GLU A 156 -9.42 8.39 -0.66
C GLU A 156 -8.27 8.65 0.33
N ALA A 157 -8.41 9.64 1.21
CA ALA A 157 -7.44 9.99 2.24
C ALA A 157 -7.29 8.89 3.28
N LYS A 158 -8.41 8.33 3.74
CA LYS A 158 -8.40 7.18 4.65
C LYS A 158 -7.68 5.99 4.04
N LEU A 159 -8.01 5.63 2.80
CA LEU A 159 -7.37 4.53 2.09
C LEU A 159 -5.88 4.80 1.86
N HIS A 160 -5.53 5.99 1.36
CA HIS A 160 -4.15 6.38 1.07
C HIS A 160 -3.26 6.33 2.32
N LEU A 161 -3.72 6.86 3.46
CA LEU A 161 -2.95 6.84 4.71
C LEU A 161 -2.74 5.41 5.24
N ILE A 162 -3.73 4.52 5.06
CA ILE A 162 -3.62 3.12 5.49
C ILE A 162 -2.71 2.33 4.54
N CYS A 163 -2.78 2.58 3.22
CA CYS A 163 -1.80 2.07 2.26
C CYS A 163 -0.39 2.54 2.63
N GLY A 164 -0.20 3.81 2.97
CA GLY A 164 1.08 4.35 3.42
C GLY A 164 1.67 3.63 4.65
N LYS A 165 0.82 3.25 5.62
CA LYS A 165 1.26 2.46 6.78
C LYS A 165 1.72 1.06 6.38
N SER A 166 0.99 0.39 5.47
CA SER A 166 1.38 -0.91 4.92
C SER A 166 2.70 -0.78 4.14
N ALA A 167 2.80 0.21 3.26
CA ALA A 167 3.96 0.47 2.43
C ALA A 167 5.21 0.77 3.24
N ASN A 168 5.12 1.58 4.30
CA ASN A 168 6.25 1.85 5.18
C ASN A 168 6.76 0.57 5.87
N LYS A 169 5.86 -0.33 6.30
CA LYS A 169 6.25 -1.63 6.86
C LYS A 169 6.88 -2.54 5.81
N PHE A 170 6.33 -2.55 4.60
CA PHE A 170 6.90 -3.26 3.46
C PHE A 170 8.33 -2.78 3.16
N ASN A 171 8.52 -1.47 3.03
CA ASN A 171 9.80 -0.87 2.68
C ASN A 171 10.85 -1.04 3.79
N LYS A 172 10.45 -1.07 5.07
CA LYS A 172 11.34 -1.44 6.19
C LYS A 172 11.84 -2.89 6.11
N LYS A 173 11.12 -3.78 5.41
CA LYS A 173 11.52 -5.18 5.17
C LYS A 173 12.13 -5.39 3.79
N LYS A 174 12.38 -4.34 3.01
CA LYS A 174 12.90 -4.43 1.63
C LYS A 174 14.21 -5.22 1.53
N ASP A 175 15.14 -5.02 2.44
CA ASP A 175 16.42 -5.75 2.42
C ASP A 175 16.24 -7.24 2.70
N LEU A 176 15.31 -7.59 3.59
CA LEU A 176 14.91 -8.97 3.83
C LEU A 176 14.30 -9.58 2.57
N PHE A 177 13.36 -8.90 1.90
CA PHE A 177 12.76 -9.40 0.65
C PHE A 177 13.78 -9.53 -0.48
N ASN A 178 14.71 -8.58 -0.61
CA ASN A 178 15.78 -8.64 -1.60
C ASN A 178 16.73 -9.81 -1.34
N LYS A 179 17.01 -10.12 -0.07
CA LYS A 179 17.82 -11.27 0.32
C LYS A 179 17.08 -12.56 0.01
N LEU A 180 15.89 -12.74 0.59
CA LEU A 180 15.10 -13.96 0.46
C LEU A 180 14.82 -14.27 -1.00
N SER A 181 14.36 -13.30 -1.79
CA SER A 181 14.02 -13.53 -3.20
C SER A 181 15.19 -14.08 -4.04
N LYS A 182 16.45 -13.80 -3.68
CA LYS A 182 17.63 -14.34 -4.36
C LYS A 182 18.05 -15.73 -3.87
N GLU A 183 17.55 -16.14 -2.70
CA GLU A 183 17.84 -17.41 -2.07
C GLU A 183 16.72 -18.42 -2.40
N LEU A 184 17.09 -19.67 -2.71
CA LEU A 184 16.13 -20.77 -2.91
C LEU A 184 15.38 -21.15 -1.62
N ASP A 185 15.80 -20.57 -0.48
CA ASP A 185 15.22 -20.80 0.85
C ASP A 185 14.02 -19.87 1.14
N THR A 186 13.52 -19.09 0.16
CA THR A 186 12.31 -18.27 0.36
C THR A 186 11.14 -19.08 0.89
N HIS A 187 10.86 -20.23 0.26
CA HIS A 187 9.81 -21.13 0.72
C HIS A 187 10.00 -21.58 2.17
N LYS A 188 11.24 -21.94 2.54
CA LYS A 188 11.56 -22.34 3.90
C LYS A 188 11.31 -21.20 4.88
N PHE A 189 11.77 -19.99 4.58
CA PHE A 189 11.51 -18.81 5.42
C PHE A 189 10.01 -18.56 5.58
N VAL A 190 9.26 -18.61 4.48
CA VAL A 190 7.81 -18.42 4.47
C VAL A 190 7.12 -19.44 5.38
N VAL A 191 7.58 -20.69 5.42
CA VAL A 191 6.98 -21.72 6.28
C VAL A 191 7.45 -21.64 7.74
N THR A 192 8.72 -21.28 8.01
CA THR A 192 9.30 -21.40 9.37
C THR A 192 9.42 -20.09 10.14
N GLU A 193 9.47 -18.95 9.44
CA GLU A 193 9.77 -17.64 10.02
C GLU A 193 8.71 -16.59 9.67
N PHE A 194 7.51 -17.02 9.24
CA PHE A 194 6.41 -16.12 8.83
C PHE A 194 6.00 -15.12 9.90
N ASP A 195 6.11 -15.50 11.18
CA ASP A 195 5.75 -14.63 12.32
C ASP A 195 6.48 -13.28 12.27
N THR A 196 7.67 -13.24 11.66
CA THR A 196 8.43 -12.00 11.46
C THR A 196 7.78 -11.02 10.47
N LEU A 197 6.79 -11.47 9.70
CA LEU A 197 6.01 -10.68 8.73
C LEU A 197 4.62 -10.29 9.25
N MET A 198 4.21 -10.75 10.44
CA MET A 198 2.84 -10.55 10.94
C MET A 198 2.45 -9.08 11.08
N ASP A 199 3.39 -8.21 11.41
CA ASP A 199 3.11 -6.78 11.52
C ASP A 199 2.76 -6.14 10.17
N LEU A 200 3.33 -6.66 9.08
CA LEU A 200 2.97 -6.31 7.70
C LEU A 200 1.63 -6.93 7.31
N VAL A 201 1.39 -8.20 7.65
CA VAL A 201 0.09 -8.89 7.43
C VAL A 201 -1.06 -8.09 8.04
N TYR A 202 -0.93 -7.61 9.29
CA TYR A 202 -1.97 -6.81 9.93
C TYR A 202 -2.18 -5.45 9.25
N ALA A 203 -1.11 -4.78 8.82
CA ALA A 203 -1.25 -3.51 8.12
C ALA A 203 -1.87 -3.68 6.74
N SER A 204 -1.53 -4.73 6.01
CA SER A 204 -2.17 -5.08 4.73
C SER A 204 -3.62 -5.56 4.94
N ALA A 205 -3.95 -6.16 6.08
CA ALA A 205 -5.32 -6.53 6.42
C ALA A 205 -6.21 -5.28 6.60
N ASP A 206 -5.68 -4.19 7.18
CA ASP A 206 -6.38 -2.91 7.27
C ASP A 206 -6.72 -2.34 5.89
N VAL A 207 -5.78 -2.44 4.93
CA VAL A 207 -6.03 -2.07 3.52
C VAL A 207 -7.15 -2.94 2.94
N SER A 208 -7.06 -4.27 3.12
CA SER A 208 -8.05 -5.22 2.61
C SER A 208 -9.47 -4.94 3.13
N ARG A 209 -9.62 -4.57 4.41
CA ARG A 209 -10.93 -4.24 5.00
C ARG A 209 -11.60 -3.03 4.35
N ILE A 210 -10.81 -2.04 3.93
CA ILE A 210 -11.33 -0.83 3.27
C ILE A 210 -11.60 -1.11 1.79
N LEU A 211 -10.70 -1.86 1.15
CA LEU A 211 -10.78 -2.14 -0.27
C LEU A 211 -11.92 -3.12 -0.60
N TYR A 212 -12.10 -4.12 0.24
CA TYR A 212 -13.09 -5.19 0.10
C TYR A 212 -13.95 -5.30 1.37
N PRO A 213 -14.76 -4.27 1.66
CA PRO A 213 -15.55 -4.21 2.89
C PRO A 213 -16.54 -5.35 2.94
N PHE A 214 -16.59 -6.00 4.09
CA PHE A 214 -17.58 -7.01 4.36
C PHE A 214 -18.82 -6.40 4.98
N PRO A 215 -19.98 -6.50 4.32
CA PRO A 215 -21.18 -5.86 4.82
C PRO A 215 -21.65 -6.40 6.18
N ASN A 216 -21.13 -7.54 6.67
CA ASN A 216 -21.69 -8.25 7.83
C ASN A 216 -20.68 -8.69 8.92
N LEU A 217 -19.40 -8.32 8.83
CA LEU A 217 -18.42 -8.65 9.87
C LEU A 217 -18.19 -7.42 10.75
N LYS A 218 -18.90 -7.36 11.89
CA LYS A 218 -18.53 -6.50 13.02
C LYS A 218 -17.61 -7.32 13.93
N CYS A 219 -16.33 -7.35 13.58
CA CYS A 219 -15.27 -7.49 14.56
C CYS A 219 -14.97 -6.07 15.08
#